data_AF-A0AAU9WJZ6-F1
#
_entry.id   AF-A0AAU9WJZ6-F1
#
_cell.length_a   1.000
_cell.length_b   1.000
_cell.length_c   1.000
_cell.angle_alpha   90.00
_cell.angle_beta   90.00
_cell.angle_gamma   90.00
#
_symmetry.space_group_name_H-M   'P 1'
#
loop_
_entity.id
_entity.type
_entity.pdbx_description
1 polymer ?
#
loop_
_entity_poly.entity_id
_entity_poly.type
_entity_poly.pdbx_seq_one_letter_code
_entity_poly.pdbx_strand_id
1 'polypeptide(L)'
;MFFLFLLRVLFQLTHAAAEVKDDQPPLILVSLDGMDWRSILTGLYPESHGIVDNVFWDPDYGEQFIFGYDCSNFDPKFYNASEPI
;
A
#
# COMPACT_ATOMS: atom_id res chain seq x y z
N MET A 1 35.46 -9.07 21.53
CA MET A 1 34.31 -8.59 22.34
C MET A 1 33.25 -7.86 21.49
N PHE A 2 33.65 -6.98 20.57
CA PHE A 2 32.73 -6.27 19.65
C PHE A 2 31.92 -7.21 18.72
N PHE A 3 32.55 -8.27 18.20
CA PHE A 3 31.89 -9.23 17.30
C PHE A 3 30.74 -10.01 17.96
N LEU A 4 30.89 -10.38 19.24
CA LEU A 4 29.84 -11.05 20.02
C LEU A 4 28.67 -10.11 20.35
N PHE A 5 28.96 -8.81 20.51
CA PHE A 5 27.95 -7.78 20.69
C PHE A 5 27.13 -7.58 19.39
N LEU A 6 27.82 -7.49 18.25
CA LEU A 6 27.17 -7.41 16.93
C LEU A 6 26.27 -8.63 16.66
N LEU A 7 26.77 -9.83 16.95
CA LEU A 7 26.01 -11.07 16.78
C LEU A 7 24.76 -11.12 17.67
N ARG A 8 24.85 -10.63 18.92
CA ARG A 8 23.68 -10.51 19.81
C ARG A 8 22.65 -9.51 19.27
N VAL A 9 23.07 -8.36 18.74
CA VAL A 9 22.16 -7.37 18.16
C VAL A 9 21.44 -7.93 16.93
N LEU A 10 22.17 -8.64 16.06
CA LEU A 10 21.59 -9.31 14.89
C LEU A 10 20.55 -10.37 15.29
N PHE A 11 20.81 -11.14 16.35
CA PHE A 11 19.86 -12.14 16.86
C PHE A 11 18.57 -11.54 17.45
N GLN A 12 18.64 -10.33 18.02
CA GLN A 12 17.44 -9.67 18.55
C GLN A 12 16.54 -9.11 17.44
N LEU A 13 17.11 -8.75 16.29
CA LEU A 13 16.33 -8.31 15.13
C LEU A 13 15.57 -9.47 14.46
N THR A 14 16.07 -10.71 14.56
CA THR A 14 15.41 -11.89 13.95
C THR A 14 14.30 -12.49 14.80
N HIS A 15 14.25 -12.18 16.10
CA HIS A 15 13.22 -12.69 17.03
C HIS A 15 12.10 -11.69 17.33
N ALA A 16 12.19 -10.47 16.79
CA ALA A 16 11.08 -9.54 16.82
C ALA A 16 10.01 -10.00 15.82
N ALA A 17 9.16 -10.93 16.25
CA ALA A 17 7.89 -11.15 15.58
C ALA A 17 7.10 -9.84 15.71
N ALA A 18 6.82 -9.19 14.59
CA ALA A 18 5.91 -8.06 14.57
C ALA A 18 4.50 -8.59 14.87
N GLU A 19 4.02 -8.38 16.09
CA GLU A 19 2.63 -8.62 16.45
C GLU A 19 1.78 -7.49 15.86
N VAL A 20 0.85 -7.85 14.98
CA VAL A 20 -0.15 -6.91 14.44
C VAL A 20 -1.09 -6.57 15.58
N LYS A 21 -1.02 -5.33 16.07
CA LYS A 21 -1.98 -4.80 17.04
C LYS A 21 -3.16 -4.19 16.29
N ASP A 22 -4.37 -4.59 16.65
CA ASP A 22 -5.63 -4.08 16.05
C ASP A 22 -5.77 -2.55 16.14
N ASP A 23 -4.98 -1.89 17.00
CA ASP A 23 -5.06 -0.46 17.30
C ASP A 23 -3.91 0.36 16.66
N GLN A 24 -3.33 -0.14 15.56
CA GLN A 24 -2.28 0.60 14.84
C GLN A 24 -2.89 1.76 14.03
N PRO A 25 -2.28 2.97 14.07
CA PRO A 25 -2.66 4.05 13.17
C PRO A 25 -2.49 3.60 11.72
N PRO A 26 -3.30 4.12 10.78
CA PRO A 26 -3.24 3.70 9.38
C PRO A 26 -1.80 3.86 8.86
N LEU A 27 -1.25 2.75 8.37
CA LEU A 27 0.07 2.69 7.78
C LEU A 27 0.09 3.58 6.54
N ILE A 28 0.71 4.75 6.66
CA ILE A 28 1.06 5.60 5.51
C ILE A 28 2.24 4.94 4.82
N LEU A 29 1.94 4.04 3.89
CA LEU A 29 2.92 3.37 3.06
C LEU A 29 3.37 4.34 1.98
N VAL A 30 4.49 5.02 2.23
CA VAL A 30 5.20 5.79 1.20
C VAL A 30 5.89 4.76 0.30
N SER A 31 5.30 4.46 -0.85
CA SER A 31 5.96 3.60 -1.83
C SER A 31 7.11 4.33 -2.49
N LEU A 32 8.27 3.67 -2.55
CA LEU A 32 9.53 4.27 -2.97
C LEU A 32 9.87 4.05 -4.45
N ASP A 33 9.19 3.17 -5.20
CA ASP A 33 9.46 3.03 -6.65
C ASP A 33 8.36 2.38 -7.54
N GLY A 34 7.11 2.29 -7.10
CA GLY A 34 6.03 1.74 -7.96
C GLY A 34 5.16 0.65 -7.34
N MET A 35 5.36 0.34 -6.06
CA MET A 35 4.40 -0.47 -5.30
C MET A 35 3.14 0.36 -5.05
N ASP A 36 1.97 -0.15 -5.46
CA ASP A 36 0.70 0.46 -5.09
C ASP A 36 0.34 0.10 -3.65
N TRP A 37 0.28 1.10 -2.77
CA TRP A 37 -0.12 0.93 -1.38
C TRP A 37 -1.55 0.41 -1.24
N ARG A 38 -2.40 0.60 -2.26
CA ARG A 38 -3.79 0.17 -2.29
C ARG A 38 -3.90 -1.36 -2.38
N SER A 39 -2.91 -2.03 -2.99
CA SER A 39 -2.79 -3.49 -2.98
C SER A 39 -2.49 -4.05 -1.60
N ILE A 40 -1.80 -3.28 -0.74
CA ILE A 40 -1.53 -3.69 0.64
C ILE A 40 -2.79 -3.56 1.49
N LEU A 41 -3.60 -2.53 1.24
CA LEU A 41 -4.85 -2.30 1.96
C LEU A 41 -5.99 -3.21 1.54
N THR A 42 -6.00 -3.69 0.30
CA THR A 42 -7.06 -4.58 -0.21
C THR A 42 -6.64 -6.04 -0.22
N GLY A 43 -5.33 -6.32 -0.19
CA GLY A 43 -4.79 -7.66 -0.44
C GLY A 43 -4.99 -8.14 -1.89
N LEU A 44 -5.46 -7.26 -2.79
CA LEU A 44 -5.74 -7.55 -4.19
C LEU A 44 -4.62 -7.06 -5.09
N TYR A 45 -4.47 -7.69 -6.25
CA TYR A 45 -3.61 -7.17 -7.31
C TYR A 45 -4.24 -5.91 -7.95
N PRO A 46 -3.43 -5.01 -8.54
CA PRO A 46 -3.91 -3.79 -9.20
C PRO A 46 -5.04 -4.01 -10.20
N GLU A 47 -4.94 -5.09 -10.99
CA GLU A 47 -5.97 -5.49 -11.94
C GLU A 47 -7.28 -5.96 -11.28
N SER A 48 -7.21 -6.41 -10.03
CA SER A 48 -8.36 -6.94 -9.29
C SER A 48 -9.10 -5.86 -8.50
N HIS A 49 -8.39 -4.87 -7.96
CA HIS A 49 -9.00 -3.78 -7.20
C HIS A 49 -9.34 -2.54 -8.05
N GLY A 50 -8.77 -2.45 -9.26
CA GLY A 50 -9.14 -1.47 -10.29
C GLY A 50 -8.20 -0.27 -10.40
N ILE A 51 -7.32 -0.04 -9.42
CA ILE A 51 -6.35 1.07 -9.47
C ILE A 51 -5.00 0.55 -9.97
N VAL A 52 -4.75 0.70 -11.26
CA VAL A 52 -3.55 0.14 -11.91
C VAL A 52 -2.32 1.04 -11.81
N ASP A 53 -2.51 2.35 -11.70
CA ASP A 53 -1.42 3.35 -11.62
C ASP A 53 -1.95 4.63 -10.94
N ASN A 54 -1.05 5.55 -10.61
CA ASN A 54 -1.40 6.90 -10.16
C ASN A 54 -2.04 7.73 -11.28
N VAL A 55 -1.79 7.38 -12.55
CA VAL A 55 -2.39 8.02 -13.72
C VAL A 55 -2.81 6.97 -14.74
N PHE A 56 -4.11 6.81 -14.97
CA PHE A 56 -4.61 5.88 -15.98
C PHE A 56 -5.89 6.38 -16.65
N TRP A 57 -6.20 5.83 -17.82
CA TRP A 57 -7.42 6.12 -18.57
C TRP A 57 -8.41 4.98 -18.40
N ASP A 58 -9.64 5.30 -18.03
CA ASP A 58 -10.73 4.34 -17.95
C ASP A 58 -11.61 4.39 -19.22
N PRO A 59 -11.64 3.33 -20.05
CA PRO A 59 -12.44 3.31 -21.27
C PRO A 59 -13.95 3.20 -21.02
N ASP A 60 -14.38 2.69 -19.86
CA ASP A 60 -15.80 2.51 -19.54
C ASP A 60 -16.44 3.83 -19.11
N TYR A 61 -15.69 4.66 -18.38
CA TYR A 61 -16.13 6.00 -17.97
C TYR A 61 -15.72 7.11 -18.95
N GLY A 62 -14.73 6.85 -19.81
CA GLY A 62 -14.20 7.84 -20.75
C GLY A 62 -13.50 9.01 -20.04
N GLU A 63 -12.84 8.73 -18.92
CA GLU A 63 -12.20 9.72 -18.06
C GLU A 63 -10.79 9.27 -17.64
N GLN A 64 -9.96 10.25 -17.32
CA GLN A 64 -8.61 10.01 -16.81
C GLN A 64 -8.61 10.11 -15.29
N PHE A 65 -8.10 9.10 -14.63
CA PHE A 65 -7.78 9.13 -13.20
C PHE A 65 -6.39 9.75 -13.02
N ILE A 66 -6.28 10.76 -12.15
CA ILE A 66 -4.99 11.36 -11.79
C ILE A 66 -4.93 11.53 -10.26
N PHE A 67 -4.08 10.76 -9.60
CA PHE A 67 -3.92 10.80 -8.16
C PHE A 67 -3.42 12.17 -7.68
N GLY A 68 -4.24 12.87 -6.89
CA GLY A 68 -3.86 14.11 -6.20
C GLY A 68 -3.76 15.38 -7.06
N TYR A 69 -4.12 15.33 -8.34
CA TYR A 69 -4.13 16.53 -9.20
C TYR A 69 -5.49 17.26 -9.18
N ASP A 70 -6.59 16.50 -9.12
CA ASP A 70 -7.94 17.04 -9.20
C ASP A 70 -8.92 16.32 -8.24
N CYS A 71 -10.21 16.61 -8.39
CA CYS A 71 -11.26 15.95 -7.61
C CYS A 71 -11.65 14.56 -8.16
N SER A 72 -11.11 14.10 -9.30
CA SER A 72 -11.45 12.80 -9.92
C SER A 72 -11.04 11.64 -9.02
N ASN A 73 -9.94 11.79 -8.28
CA ASN A 73 -9.44 10.81 -7.32
C ASN A 73 -10.38 10.56 -6.12
N PHE A 74 -11.37 11.43 -5.88
CA PHE A 74 -12.36 11.20 -4.82
C PHE A 74 -13.62 10.50 -5.32
N ASP A 75 -13.74 10.25 -6.63
CA ASP A 75 -14.91 9.62 -7.20
C ASP A 75 -14.96 8.12 -6.79
N PRO A 76 -15.98 7.68 -6.05
CA PRO A 76 -16.08 6.31 -5.57
C PRO A 76 -16.19 5.28 -6.71
N LYS A 77 -16.51 5.69 -7.95
CA LYS A 77 -16.61 4.77 -9.09
C LYS A 77 -15.32 3.99 -9.36
N PHE A 78 -14.16 4.58 -9.08
CA PHE A 78 -12.85 3.95 -9.28
C PHE A 78 -12.46 2.97 -8.16
N TYR A 79 -13.17 2.99 -7.02
CA TYR A 79 -12.84 2.20 -5.82
C TYR A 79 -13.86 1.09 -5.53
N ASN A 80 -14.84 0.89 -6.41
CA ASN A 80 -15.96 0.00 -6.14
C ASN A 80 -15.55 -1.49 -6.01
N ALA A 81 -14.38 -1.86 -6.57
CA ALA A 81 -13.77 -3.18 -6.45
C ALA A 81 -12.69 -3.27 -5.35
N SER A 82 -12.42 -2.17 -4.65
CA SER A 82 -11.38 -2.03 -3.62
C SER A 82 -12.00 -2.06 -2.22
N GLU A 83 -12.34 -3.24 -1.70
CA GLU A 83 -12.71 -3.37 -0.28
C GLU A 83 -11.42 -3.44 0.57
N PRO A 84 -11.19 -2.47 1.49
CA PRO A 84 -10.04 -2.54 2.38
C PRO A 84 -10.25 -3.62 3.45
N ILE A 85 -9.18 -4.34 3.81
CA ILE A 85 -9.16 -5.36 4.87
C ILE A 85 -9.10 -4.77 6.28
#